data_AF-A0A6B3KNY1-F1
#
_entry.id   AF-A0A6B3KNY1-F1
#
_cell.length_a   1.000
_cell.length_b   1.000
_cell.length_c   1.000
_cell.angle_alpha   90.00
_cell.angle_beta   90.00
_cell.angle_gamma   90.00
#
_symmetry.space_group_name_H-M   'P 1'
#
loop_
_entity.id
_entity.type
_entity.pdbx_description
1 polymer ?
#
loop_
_entity_poly.entity_id
_entity_poly.type
_entity_poly.pdbx_seq_one_letter_code
_entity_poly.pdbx_strand_id
1 'polypeptide(L)'
;TSTVKQNAESARQANQLAIGAASVASQGGEIVSKVVGTMSGIEASSKKIADIISVIDGIAFQTNILALNAAVEAARAGEQGRGFAVVASEVRTLAQRSSGAAKEIKDLIDDSVQRVAEGSVLVHSAGTTMGEIVASVQRVTDIMGEISAASQEQSAGIEQVNQTVTSMDETTQQNAALVEEATAAARAMEEQAQQLTEAVALFRLSADMETVTRTAPAVRQIAAKRPVAVSKPAIKPPVARPTARAAVASVANDASNWAEF
;
A
#
# COMPACT_ATOMS: atom_id res chain seq x y z
N THR A 1 10.90 12.87 -20.64
CA THR A 1 11.36 13.33 -19.31
C THR A 1 10.30 14.10 -18.55
N SER A 2 9.55 15.02 -19.18
CA SER A 2 8.52 15.84 -18.50
C SER A 2 7.53 15.05 -17.63
N THR A 3 6.96 13.96 -18.16
CA THR A 3 6.01 13.10 -17.42
C THR A 3 6.60 12.46 -16.17
N VAL A 4 7.88 12.10 -16.19
CA VAL A 4 8.57 11.51 -15.02
C VAL A 4 8.82 12.55 -13.94
N LYS A 5 9.21 13.78 -14.32
CA LYS A 5 9.32 14.90 -13.38
C LYS A 5 7.96 15.26 -12.78
N GLN A 6 6.91 15.24 -13.58
CA GLN A 6 5.54 15.48 -13.11
C GLN A 6 5.10 14.39 -12.12
N ASN A 7 5.39 13.11 -12.37
CA ASN A 7 5.12 12.03 -11.42
C ASN A 7 5.85 12.23 -10.09
N ALA A 8 7.14 12.61 -10.12
CA ALA A 8 7.91 12.87 -8.90
C ALA A 8 7.30 14.01 -8.06
N GLU A 9 6.83 15.06 -8.72
CA GLU A 9 6.18 16.20 -8.07
C GLU A 9 4.79 15.83 -7.54
N SER A 10 3.98 15.10 -8.33
CA SER A 10 2.68 14.59 -7.88
C SER A 10 2.82 13.66 -6.67
N ALA A 11 3.85 12.81 -6.64
CA ALA A 11 4.14 11.96 -5.48
C ALA A 11 4.49 12.78 -4.23
N ARG A 12 5.29 13.85 -4.36
CA ARG A 12 5.58 14.77 -3.25
C ARG A 12 4.32 15.48 -2.74
N GLN A 13 3.48 15.97 -3.66
CA GLN A 13 2.23 16.63 -3.29
C GLN A 13 1.28 15.65 -2.57
N ALA A 14 1.14 14.42 -3.08
CA ALA A 14 0.36 13.36 -2.45
C ALA A 14 0.89 13.00 -1.05
N ASN A 15 2.21 12.93 -0.89
CA ASN A 15 2.85 12.71 0.41
C ASN A 15 2.50 13.82 1.41
N GLN A 16 2.53 15.09 0.99
CA GLN A 16 2.15 16.21 1.86
C GLN A 16 0.66 16.20 2.25
N LEU A 17 -0.23 15.84 1.31
CA LEU A 17 -1.65 15.63 1.63
C LEU A 17 -1.85 14.47 2.61
N ALA A 18 -1.11 13.37 2.44
CA ALA A 18 -1.16 12.23 3.34
C ALA A 18 -0.73 12.62 4.76
N ILE A 19 0.36 13.37 4.92
CA ILE A 19 0.78 13.89 6.24
C ILE A 19 -0.32 14.75 6.88
N GLY A 20 -0.96 15.62 6.10
CA GLY A 20 -2.10 16.42 6.58
C GLY A 20 -3.28 15.56 7.03
N ALA A 21 -3.64 14.53 6.25
CA ALA A 21 -4.70 13.60 6.60
C ALA A 21 -4.37 12.78 7.86
N ALA A 22 -3.12 12.33 8.03
CA ALA A 22 -2.66 11.63 9.22
C ALA A 22 -2.77 12.53 10.47
N SER A 23 -2.42 13.81 10.35
CA SER A 23 -2.59 14.77 11.45
C SER A 23 -4.05 14.93 11.85
N VAL A 24 -4.96 15.05 10.89
CA VAL A 24 -6.41 15.17 11.16
C VAL A 24 -6.95 13.89 11.79
N ALA A 25 -6.56 12.72 11.29
CA ALA A 25 -6.96 11.44 11.87
C ALA A 25 -6.43 11.26 13.30
N SER A 26 -5.19 11.67 13.58
CA SER A 26 -4.61 11.66 14.92
C SER A 26 -5.38 12.57 15.89
N GLN A 27 -5.70 13.79 15.45
CA GLN A 27 -6.51 14.71 16.25
C GLN A 27 -7.94 14.17 16.46
N GLY A 28 -8.51 13.49 15.46
CA GLY A 28 -9.77 12.76 15.58
C GLY A 28 -9.70 11.65 16.64
N GLY A 29 -8.60 10.89 16.68
CA GLY A 29 -8.34 9.88 17.70
C GLY A 29 -8.30 10.46 19.12
N GLU A 30 -7.65 11.61 19.31
CA GLU A 30 -7.64 12.30 20.61
C GLU A 30 -9.04 12.74 21.06
N ILE A 31 -9.84 13.29 20.13
CA ILE A 31 -11.22 13.70 20.42
C ILE A 31 -12.05 12.49 20.82
N VAL A 32 -11.95 11.39 20.07
CA VAL A 32 -12.63 10.13 20.39
C VAL A 32 -12.23 9.63 21.78
N SER A 33 -10.94 9.67 22.12
CA SER A 33 -10.47 9.29 23.46
C SER A 33 -11.07 10.16 24.57
N LYS A 34 -11.24 11.48 24.34
CA LYS A 34 -11.91 12.38 25.29
C LYS A 34 -13.40 12.05 25.44
N VAL A 35 -14.06 11.69 24.34
CA VAL A 35 -15.47 11.26 24.37
C VAL A 35 -15.64 9.98 25.18
N VAL A 36 -14.77 8.97 25.00
CA VAL A 36 -14.79 7.74 25.83
C VAL A 36 -14.63 8.08 27.31
N GLY A 37 -13.69 8.95 27.67
CA GLY A 37 -13.51 9.41 29.05
C GLY A 37 -14.76 10.11 29.61
N THR A 38 -15.45 10.90 28.78
CA THR A 38 -16.69 11.59 29.16
C THR A 38 -17.84 10.60 29.36
N MET A 39 -17.97 9.60 28.49
CA MET A 39 -18.97 8.54 28.61
C MET A 39 -18.78 7.71 29.89
N SER A 40 -17.54 7.37 30.24
CA SER A 40 -17.24 6.72 31.52
C SER A 40 -17.61 7.60 32.73
N GLY A 41 -17.38 8.91 32.64
CA GLY A 41 -17.83 9.87 33.66
C GLY A 41 -19.35 9.96 33.80
N ILE A 42 -20.09 9.90 32.68
CA ILE A 42 -21.56 9.84 32.67
C ILE A 42 -22.04 8.55 33.32
N GLU A 43 -21.47 7.40 32.95
CA GLU A 43 -21.81 6.09 33.53
C GLU A 43 -21.63 6.09 35.06
N ALA A 44 -20.48 6.56 35.54
CA ALA A 44 -20.21 6.68 36.97
C ALA A 44 -21.19 7.62 37.69
N SER A 45 -21.54 8.74 37.05
CA SER A 45 -22.51 9.70 37.59
C SER A 45 -23.92 9.11 37.66
N SER A 46 -24.37 8.43 36.60
CA SER A 46 -25.65 7.73 36.56
C SER A 46 -25.76 6.66 37.64
N LYS A 47 -24.71 5.87 37.85
CA LYS A 47 -24.66 4.88 38.94
C LYS A 47 -24.82 5.51 40.33
N LYS A 48 -24.16 6.64 40.56
CA LYS A 48 -24.31 7.40 41.81
C LYS A 48 -25.74 7.93 42.00
N ILE A 49 -26.41 8.35 40.92
CA ILE A 49 -27.82 8.74 40.99
C ILE A 49 -28.69 7.52 41.33
N ALA A 50 -28.44 6.35 40.74
CA ALA A 50 -29.18 5.12 41.05
C ALA A 50 -29.07 4.72 42.54
N ASP A 51 -27.90 4.92 43.15
CA ASP A 51 -27.69 4.70 44.59
C ASP A 51 -28.51 5.69 45.44
N ILE A 52 -28.53 6.98 45.07
CA ILE A 52 -29.33 8.01 45.75
C ILE A 52 -30.83 7.70 45.67
N ILE A 53 -31.31 7.29 44.49
CA ILE A 53 -32.71 6.92 44.28
C ILE A 53 -33.08 5.70 45.12
N SER A 54 -32.16 4.74 45.28
CA SER A 54 -32.37 3.59 46.16
C SER A 54 -32.51 3.99 47.63
N VAL A 55 -31.78 5.01 48.09
CA VAL A 55 -31.97 5.61 49.44
C VAL A 55 -33.32 6.31 49.56
N ILE A 56 -33.75 7.04 48.53
CA ILE A 56 -35.05 7.74 48.52
C ILE A 56 -36.21 6.74 48.58
N ASP A 57 -36.15 5.63 47.84
CA ASP A 57 -37.15 4.55 47.94
C ASP A 57 -37.16 3.94 49.36
N GLY A 58 -35.99 3.76 49.98
CA GLY A 58 -35.87 3.35 51.37
C GLY A 58 -36.54 4.33 52.36
N ILE A 59 -36.38 5.64 52.17
CA ILE A 59 -37.04 6.68 52.99
C ILE A 59 -38.56 6.63 52.78
N ALA A 60 -39.02 6.48 51.54
CA ALA A 60 -40.43 6.35 51.22
C ALA A 60 -41.04 5.10 51.89
N PHE A 61 -40.34 3.97 51.87
CA PHE A 61 -40.75 2.75 52.56
C PHE A 61 -40.83 2.96 54.08
N GLN A 62 -39.81 3.56 54.71
CA GLN A 62 -39.84 3.86 56.15
C GLN A 62 -41.01 4.79 56.51
N THR A 63 -41.26 5.81 55.69
CA THR A 63 -42.39 6.75 55.87
C THR A 63 -43.73 6.03 55.78
N ASN A 64 -43.86 5.08 54.85
CA ASN A 64 -45.06 4.24 54.71
C ASN A 64 -45.30 3.36 55.95
N ILE A 65 -44.24 2.80 56.55
CA ILE A 65 -44.35 2.02 57.79
C ILE A 65 -44.71 2.92 58.99
N LEU A 66 -44.10 4.10 59.11
CA LEU A 66 -44.43 5.10 60.13
C LEU A 66 -45.90 5.53 60.05
N ALA A 67 -46.40 5.79 58.83
CA ALA A 67 -47.79 6.15 58.58
C ALA A 67 -48.77 5.03 58.96
N LEU A 68 -48.41 3.77 58.67
CA LEU A 68 -49.19 2.61 59.11
C LEU A 68 -49.26 2.53 60.65
N ASN A 69 -48.13 2.68 61.34
CA ASN A 69 -48.10 2.68 62.80
C ASN A 69 -48.95 3.82 63.40
N ALA A 70 -48.88 5.01 62.80
CA ALA A 70 -49.70 6.15 63.21
C ALA A 70 -51.20 5.89 63.00
N ALA A 71 -51.59 5.25 61.89
CA ALA A 71 -52.98 4.88 61.65
C ALA A 71 -53.50 3.87 62.68
N VAL A 72 -52.66 2.91 63.10
CA VAL A 72 -52.98 1.94 64.16
C VAL A 72 -53.16 2.64 65.51
N GLU A 73 -52.26 3.54 65.89
CA GLU A 73 -52.36 4.27 67.16
C GLU A 73 -53.55 5.25 67.16
N ALA A 74 -53.85 5.87 66.02
CA ALA A 74 -55.05 6.69 65.84
C ALA A 74 -56.34 5.87 66.01
N ALA A 75 -56.39 4.65 65.48
CA ALA A 75 -57.52 3.74 65.70
C ALA A 75 -57.64 3.34 67.19
N ARG A 76 -56.51 3.17 67.88
CA ARG A 76 -56.47 2.85 69.32
C ARG A 76 -56.98 4.00 70.20
N ALA A 77 -56.74 5.26 69.79
CA ALA A 77 -57.23 6.45 70.48
C ALA A 77 -58.73 6.73 70.25
N GLY A 78 -59.41 5.94 69.41
CA GLY A 78 -60.85 6.06 69.14
C GLY A 78 -61.21 7.42 68.51
N GLU A 79 -62.26 8.07 69.03
CA GLU A 79 -62.77 9.34 68.50
C GLU A 79 -61.73 10.48 68.53
N GLN A 80 -60.84 10.48 69.53
CA GLN A 80 -59.79 11.50 69.66
C GLN A 80 -58.70 11.36 68.59
N GLY A 81 -58.56 10.17 68.00
CA GLY A 81 -57.59 9.87 66.95
C GLY A 81 -58.07 10.16 65.53
N ARG A 82 -59.33 10.57 65.31
CA ARG A 82 -59.91 10.74 63.96
C ARG A 82 -59.11 11.67 63.06
N GLY A 83 -58.67 12.81 63.58
CA GLY A 83 -57.83 13.76 62.83
C GLY A 83 -56.46 13.17 62.45
N PHE A 84 -55.83 12.44 63.37
CA PHE A 84 -54.56 11.77 63.13
C PHE A 84 -54.67 10.61 62.12
N ALA A 85 -55.80 9.88 62.11
CA ALA A 85 -56.04 8.81 61.15
C ALA A 85 -56.06 9.32 59.69
N VAL A 86 -56.68 10.49 59.45
CA VAL A 86 -56.71 11.11 58.12
C VAL A 86 -55.32 11.52 57.67
N VAL A 87 -54.55 12.18 58.54
CA VAL A 87 -53.17 12.57 58.24
C VAL A 87 -52.30 11.33 57.96
N ALA A 88 -52.44 10.28 58.75
CA ALA A 88 -51.71 9.03 58.54
C ALA A 88 -52.02 8.39 57.17
N SER A 89 -53.30 8.41 56.74
CA SER A 89 -53.69 7.92 55.41
C SER A 89 -53.09 8.76 54.27
N GLU A 90 -53.06 10.09 54.43
CA GLU A 90 -52.48 11.00 53.43
C GLU A 90 -50.97 10.80 53.31
N VAL A 91 -50.26 10.72 54.46
CA VAL A 91 -48.81 10.46 54.50
C VAL A 91 -48.47 9.10 53.87
N ARG A 92 -49.29 8.06 54.13
CA ARG A 92 -49.14 6.74 53.51
C ARG A 92 -49.25 6.82 51.99
N THR A 93 -50.29 7.51 51.50
CA THR A 93 -50.53 7.69 50.06
C THR A 93 -49.39 8.45 49.39
N LEU A 94 -48.88 9.50 50.04
CA LEU A 94 -47.72 10.25 49.56
C LEU A 94 -46.47 9.37 49.49
N ALA A 95 -46.20 8.58 50.53
CA ALA A 95 -45.07 7.65 50.57
C ALA A 95 -45.13 6.60 49.46
N GLN A 96 -46.32 6.03 49.20
CA GLN A 96 -46.51 5.09 48.09
C GLN A 96 -46.27 5.74 46.72
N ARG A 97 -46.75 6.99 46.53
CA ARG A 97 -46.48 7.77 45.30
C ARG A 97 -45.00 8.06 45.13
N SER A 98 -44.29 8.42 46.21
CA SER A 98 -42.84 8.65 46.17
C SER A 98 -42.05 7.39 45.80
N SER A 99 -42.42 6.22 46.35
CA SER A 99 -41.79 4.94 45.98
C SER A 99 -42.05 4.58 44.51
N GLY A 100 -43.27 4.81 44.01
CA GLY A 100 -43.58 4.63 42.59
C GLY A 100 -42.71 5.50 41.68
N ALA A 101 -42.62 6.80 41.98
CA ALA A 101 -41.78 7.72 41.22
C ALA A 101 -40.29 7.38 41.31
N ALA A 102 -39.80 6.94 42.48
CA ALA A 102 -38.42 6.50 42.65
C ALA A 102 -38.08 5.30 41.75
N LYS A 103 -39.00 4.34 41.61
CA LYS A 103 -38.83 3.20 40.69
C LYS A 103 -38.78 3.63 39.23
N GLU A 104 -39.71 4.49 38.79
CA GLU A 104 -39.71 5.01 37.43
C GLU A 104 -38.40 5.74 37.10
N ILE A 105 -37.87 6.54 38.04
CA ILE A 105 -36.58 7.21 37.86
C ILE A 105 -35.43 6.19 37.80
N LYS A 106 -35.46 5.14 38.63
CA LYS A 106 -34.46 4.08 38.62
C LYS A 106 -34.41 3.38 37.26
N ASP A 107 -35.57 3.02 36.71
CA ASP A 107 -35.67 2.36 35.40
C ASP A 107 -35.11 3.25 34.27
N LEU A 108 -35.39 4.57 34.30
CA LEU A 108 -34.82 5.53 33.34
C LEU A 108 -33.30 5.67 33.46
N ILE A 109 -32.75 5.59 34.67
CA ILE A 109 -31.31 5.63 34.90
C ILE A 109 -30.66 4.35 34.37
N ASP A 110 -31.27 3.19 34.62
CA ASP A 110 -30.76 1.91 34.15
C ASP A 110 -30.74 1.85 32.60
N ASP A 111 -31.80 2.33 31.93
CA ASP A 111 -31.82 2.50 30.46
C ASP A 111 -30.71 3.47 29.99
N SER A 112 -30.52 4.59 30.70
CA SER A 112 -29.47 5.55 30.37
C SER A 112 -28.05 4.96 30.49
N VAL A 113 -27.80 4.15 31.54
CA VAL A 113 -26.52 3.44 31.73
C VAL A 113 -26.28 2.46 30.58
N GLN A 114 -27.31 1.68 30.21
CA GLN A 114 -27.19 0.74 29.09
C GLN A 114 -26.85 1.47 27.78
N ARG A 115 -27.55 2.55 27.45
CA ARG A 115 -27.29 3.34 26.23
C ARG A 115 -25.91 3.97 26.21
N VAL A 116 -25.41 4.44 27.36
CA VAL A 116 -24.04 4.97 27.47
C VAL A 116 -23.01 3.87 27.25
N ALA A 117 -23.24 2.67 27.79
CA ALA A 117 -22.37 1.52 27.57
C ALA A 117 -22.32 1.12 26.08
N GLU A 118 -23.48 1.02 25.42
CA GLU A 118 -23.56 0.74 23.97
C GLU A 118 -22.84 1.84 23.15
N GLY A 119 -23.07 3.11 23.49
CA GLY A 119 -22.37 4.25 22.87
C GLY A 119 -20.86 4.21 23.07
N SER A 120 -20.39 3.81 24.25
CA SER A 120 -18.96 3.65 24.57
C SER A 120 -18.29 2.63 23.66
N VAL A 121 -18.96 1.49 23.40
CA VAL A 121 -18.45 0.46 22.48
C VAL A 121 -18.32 0.99 21.05
N LEU A 122 -19.33 1.72 20.56
CA LEU A 122 -19.30 2.31 19.22
C LEU A 122 -18.19 3.34 19.06
N VAL A 123 -18.03 4.22 20.05
CA VAL A 123 -16.98 5.26 20.05
C VAL A 123 -15.60 4.61 20.16
N HIS A 124 -15.44 3.55 20.95
CA HIS A 124 -14.19 2.79 21.02
C HIS A 124 -13.82 2.19 19.65
N SER A 125 -14.78 1.56 18.97
CA SER A 125 -14.60 1.04 17.61
C SER A 125 -14.18 2.14 16.63
N ALA A 126 -14.83 3.30 16.67
CA ALA A 126 -14.44 4.45 15.87
C ALA A 126 -13.00 4.91 16.16
N GLY A 127 -12.55 4.85 17.42
CA GLY A 127 -11.17 5.15 17.81
C GLY A 127 -10.16 4.18 17.19
N THR A 128 -10.46 2.88 17.20
CA THR A 128 -9.65 1.87 16.53
C THR A 128 -9.57 2.11 15.02
N THR A 129 -10.69 2.41 14.36
CA THR A 129 -10.71 2.75 12.93
C THR A 129 -9.89 3.99 12.61
N MET A 130 -9.86 5.01 13.47
CA MET A 130 -8.97 6.16 13.30
C MET A 130 -7.49 5.76 13.36
N GLY A 131 -7.13 4.83 14.25
CA GLY A 131 -5.78 4.25 14.30
C GLY A 131 -5.41 3.50 13.01
N GLU A 132 -6.33 2.72 12.45
CA GLU A 132 -6.14 2.03 11.17
C GLU A 132 -5.99 3.00 9.98
N ILE A 133 -6.72 4.13 10.01
CA ILE A 133 -6.57 5.21 9.02
C ILE A 133 -5.16 5.79 9.10
N VAL A 134 -4.67 6.15 10.30
CA VAL A 134 -3.31 6.68 10.47
C VAL A 134 -2.27 5.69 9.93
N ALA A 135 -2.38 4.41 10.27
CA ALA A 135 -1.48 3.37 9.76
C ALA A 135 -1.55 3.22 8.23
N SER A 136 -2.74 3.32 7.64
CA SER A 136 -2.92 3.22 6.19
C SER A 136 -2.36 4.45 5.46
N VAL A 137 -2.54 5.64 6.01
CA VAL A 137 -1.96 6.87 5.47
C VAL A 137 -0.44 6.87 5.58
N GLN A 138 0.13 6.30 6.64
CA GLN A 138 1.58 6.10 6.74
C GLN A 138 2.10 5.21 5.60
N ARG A 139 1.44 4.08 5.31
CA ARG A 139 1.80 3.23 4.16
C ARG A 139 1.73 3.97 2.83
N VAL A 140 0.72 4.82 2.62
CA VAL A 140 0.62 5.65 1.41
C VAL A 140 1.79 6.63 1.33
N THR A 141 2.18 7.23 2.46
CA THR A 141 3.32 8.15 2.57
C THR A 141 4.61 7.45 2.15
N ASP A 142 4.83 6.23 2.63
CA ASP A 142 6.01 5.41 2.29
C ASP A 142 6.04 5.06 0.80
N ILE A 143 4.91 4.60 0.22
CA ILE A 143 4.79 4.30 -1.21
C ILE A 143 5.05 5.55 -2.07
N MET A 144 4.53 6.71 -1.67
CA MET A 144 4.80 7.96 -2.40
C MET A 144 6.28 8.34 -2.34
N GLY A 145 6.96 8.07 -1.22
CA GLY A 145 8.41 8.20 -1.09
C GLY A 145 9.16 7.33 -2.07
N GLU A 146 8.79 6.04 -2.17
CA GLU A 146 9.36 5.10 -3.13
C GLU A 146 9.11 5.52 -4.58
N ILE A 147 7.90 5.98 -4.93
CA ILE A 147 7.57 6.48 -6.27
C ILE A 147 8.40 7.72 -6.62
N SER A 148 8.57 8.64 -5.67
CA SER A 148 9.39 9.84 -5.89
C SER A 148 10.84 9.47 -6.16
N ALA A 149 11.41 8.55 -5.37
CA ALA A 149 12.77 8.04 -5.56
C ALA A 149 12.94 7.32 -6.91
N ALA A 150 12.03 6.40 -7.24
CA ALA A 150 12.04 5.67 -8.52
C ALA A 150 11.88 6.59 -9.72
N SER A 151 11.04 7.64 -9.61
CA SER A 151 10.88 8.64 -10.66
C SER A 151 12.15 9.47 -10.85
N GLN A 152 12.85 9.81 -9.76
CA GLN A 152 14.13 10.51 -9.83
C GLN A 152 15.20 9.65 -10.53
N GLU A 153 15.29 8.36 -10.19
CA GLU A 153 16.19 7.41 -10.83
C GLU A 153 15.87 7.21 -12.32
N GLN A 154 14.59 7.06 -12.67
CA GLN A 154 14.14 7.00 -14.06
C GLN A 154 14.51 8.26 -14.83
N SER A 155 14.36 9.45 -14.23
CA SER A 155 14.73 10.70 -14.88
C SER A 155 16.23 10.74 -15.20
N ALA A 156 17.09 10.31 -14.27
CA ALA A 156 18.53 10.23 -14.50
C ALA A 156 18.88 9.18 -15.58
N GLY A 157 18.23 8.01 -15.56
CA GLY A 157 18.41 6.98 -16.58
C GLY A 157 18.01 7.45 -17.98
N ILE A 158 16.92 8.20 -18.10
CA ILE A 158 16.50 8.78 -19.39
C ILE A 158 17.52 9.82 -19.90
N GLU A 159 18.09 10.62 -19.01
CA GLU A 159 19.11 11.61 -19.37
C GLU A 159 20.38 10.92 -19.91
N GLN A 160 20.81 9.82 -19.29
CA GLN A 160 21.90 9.00 -19.79
C GLN A 160 21.59 8.34 -21.15
N VAL A 161 20.37 7.82 -21.34
CA VAL A 161 19.93 7.28 -22.63
C VAL A 161 19.95 8.37 -23.70
N ASN A 162 19.47 9.58 -23.39
CA ASN A 162 19.48 10.69 -24.32
C ASN A 162 20.91 11.04 -24.77
N GLN A 163 21.86 11.13 -23.84
CA GLN A 163 23.28 11.34 -24.14
C GLN A 163 23.85 10.26 -25.07
N THR A 164 23.50 9.00 -24.81
CA THR A 164 23.95 7.85 -25.60
C THR A 164 23.38 7.88 -27.01
N VAL A 165 22.11 8.25 -27.17
CA VAL A 165 21.45 8.39 -28.47
C VAL A 165 22.10 9.52 -29.29
N THR A 166 22.43 10.65 -28.66
CA THR A 166 23.16 11.74 -29.34
C THR A 166 24.54 11.29 -29.82
N SER A 167 25.29 10.53 -29.01
CA SER A 167 26.59 9.98 -29.42
C SER A 167 26.48 8.92 -30.52
N MET A 168 25.43 8.09 -30.48
CA MET A 168 25.13 7.15 -31.56
C MET A 168 24.77 7.86 -32.86
N ASP A 169 24.01 8.96 -32.79
CA ASP A 169 23.67 9.78 -33.96
C ASP A 169 24.93 10.39 -34.59
N GLU A 170 25.81 10.97 -33.77
CA GLU A 170 27.11 11.51 -34.22
C GLU A 170 27.98 10.43 -34.90
N THR A 171 28.08 9.25 -34.30
CA THR A 171 28.82 8.11 -34.88
C THR A 171 28.17 7.63 -36.19
N THR A 172 26.83 7.66 -36.26
CA THR A 172 26.09 7.27 -37.47
C THR A 172 26.32 8.27 -38.60
N GLN A 173 26.31 9.57 -38.30
CA GLN A 173 26.65 10.62 -39.25
C GLN A 173 28.10 10.49 -39.72
N GLN A 174 29.05 10.22 -38.82
CA GLN A 174 30.44 9.98 -39.18
C GLN A 174 30.60 8.75 -40.08
N ASN A 175 29.90 7.65 -39.78
CA ASN A 175 29.91 6.46 -40.63
C ASN A 175 29.35 6.75 -42.03
N ALA A 176 28.29 7.55 -42.14
CA ALA A 176 27.76 7.97 -43.43
C ALA A 176 28.79 8.77 -44.23
N ALA A 177 29.47 9.74 -43.59
CA ALA A 177 30.55 10.52 -44.22
C ALA A 177 31.71 9.63 -44.68
N LEU A 178 32.15 8.68 -43.84
CA LEU A 178 33.21 7.73 -44.20
C LEU A 178 32.81 6.84 -45.38
N VAL A 179 31.53 6.46 -45.49
CA VAL A 179 31.03 5.70 -46.65
C VAL A 179 31.02 6.56 -47.91
N GLU A 180 30.66 7.84 -47.82
CA GLU A 180 30.76 8.77 -48.96
C GLU A 180 32.21 8.96 -49.41
N GLU A 181 33.14 9.17 -48.48
CA GLU A 181 34.58 9.26 -48.75
C GLU A 181 35.12 7.97 -49.38
N ALA A 182 34.76 6.81 -48.83
CA ALA A 182 35.17 5.52 -49.36
C ALA A 182 34.61 5.27 -50.77
N THR A 183 33.37 5.70 -51.04
CA THR A 183 32.75 5.61 -52.35
C THR A 183 33.46 6.52 -53.36
N ALA A 184 33.82 7.74 -52.97
CA ALA A 184 34.60 8.66 -53.80
C ALA A 184 36.00 8.09 -54.11
N ALA A 185 36.68 7.53 -53.10
CA ALA A 185 37.97 6.88 -53.26
C ALA A 185 37.89 5.65 -54.19
N ALA A 186 36.83 4.84 -54.05
CA ALA A 186 36.59 3.69 -54.93
C ALA A 186 36.42 4.11 -56.40
N ARG A 187 35.65 5.18 -56.67
CA ARG A 187 35.49 5.73 -58.03
C ARG A 187 36.80 6.28 -58.60
N ALA A 188 37.58 6.99 -57.79
CA ALA A 188 38.89 7.50 -58.22
C ALA A 188 39.87 6.36 -58.57
N MET A 189 39.88 5.29 -57.77
CA MET A 189 40.67 4.09 -58.08
C MET A 189 40.19 3.38 -59.35
N GLU A 190 38.88 3.32 -59.60
CA GLU A 190 38.30 2.79 -60.83
C GLU A 190 38.75 3.58 -62.06
N GLU A 191 38.66 4.92 -62.02
CA GLU A 191 39.16 5.80 -63.09
C GLU A 191 40.66 5.59 -63.36
N GLN A 192 41.49 5.51 -62.32
CA GLN A 192 42.93 5.27 -62.48
C GLN A 192 43.23 3.91 -63.12
N ALA A 193 42.52 2.85 -62.71
CA ALA A 193 42.66 1.53 -63.31
C ALA A 193 42.26 1.53 -64.79
N GLN A 194 41.21 2.29 -65.14
CA GLN A 194 40.76 2.46 -66.53
C GLN A 194 41.82 3.19 -67.37
N GLN A 195 42.37 4.29 -66.87
CA GLN A 195 43.45 5.04 -67.53
C GLN A 195 44.71 4.18 -67.74
N LEU A 196 45.11 3.38 -66.74
CA LEU A 196 46.23 2.44 -66.88
C LEU A 196 45.96 1.38 -67.94
N THR A 197 44.73 0.87 -68.02
CA THR A 197 44.33 -0.12 -69.03
C THR A 197 44.41 0.48 -70.44
N GLU A 198 43.93 1.71 -70.63
CA GLU A 198 44.05 2.45 -71.90
C GLU A 198 45.51 2.71 -72.27
N ALA A 199 46.36 3.11 -71.31
CA ALA A 199 47.78 3.34 -71.53
C ALA A 199 48.52 2.07 -71.98
N VAL A 200 48.18 0.90 -71.41
CA VAL A 200 48.75 -0.39 -71.85
C VAL A 200 48.19 -0.82 -73.21
N ALA A 201 46.94 -0.50 -73.55
CA ALA A 201 46.35 -0.82 -74.85
C ALA A 201 47.02 -0.08 -76.02
N LEU A 202 47.64 1.09 -75.77
CA LEU A 202 48.47 1.80 -76.75
C LEU A 202 49.77 1.05 -77.12
N PHE A 203 50.27 0.19 -76.23
CA PHE A 203 51.38 -0.70 -76.55
C PHE A 203 50.91 -1.82 -77.47
N ARG A 204 50.93 -1.56 -78.78
CA ARG A 204 50.83 -2.61 -79.80
C ARG A 204 52.10 -3.45 -79.77
N LEU A 205 52.00 -4.65 -79.22
CA LEU A 205 52.99 -5.69 -79.47
C LEU A 205 52.89 -6.08 -80.95
N SER A 206 53.93 -5.80 -81.74
CA SER A 206 54.06 -6.37 -83.06
C SER A 206 53.96 -7.89 -82.92
N ALA A 207 53.00 -8.50 -83.61
CA ALA A 207 52.87 -9.94 -83.76
C ALA A 207 53.97 -10.51 -84.70
N ASP A 208 55.19 -10.01 -84.57
CA ASP A 208 56.41 -10.49 -85.23
C ASP A 208 57.49 -10.62 -84.15
N MET A 209 57.30 -11.60 -83.28
CA MET A 209 58.39 -12.28 -82.63
C MET A 209 58.11 -13.76 -82.84
N GLU A 210 58.94 -14.32 -83.72
CA GLU A 210 59.03 -15.71 -84.14
C GLU A 210 58.59 -16.71 -83.07
N THR A 211 57.89 -17.71 -83.58
CA THR A 211 57.74 -19.06 -83.03
C THR A 211 59.06 -19.61 -82.48
N VAL A 212 59.39 -19.27 -81.23
CA VAL A 212 60.25 -20.12 -80.41
C VAL A 212 59.37 -21.25 -79.91
N THR A 213 59.61 -22.45 -80.44
CA THR A 213 59.08 -23.73 -79.97
C THR A 213 59.34 -23.88 -78.47
N ARG A 214 58.38 -23.45 -77.65
CA ARG A 214 58.36 -23.73 -76.21
C ARG A 214 57.66 -25.06 -75.99
N THR A 215 58.47 -26.09 -75.79
CA THR A 215 58.07 -27.36 -75.18
C THR A 215 57.21 -27.11 -73.94
N ALA A 216 56.08 -27.80 -73.86
CA ALA A 216 55.14 -27.70 -72.75
C ALA A 216 55.80 -28.17 -71.43
N PRO A 217 55.83 -27.35 -70.37
CA PRO A 217 55.97 -27.88 -69.03
C PRO A 217 54.60 -28.29 -68.52
N ALA A 218 54.50 -29.51 -67.99
CA ALA A 218 53.32 -30.01 -67.30
C ALA A 218 52.98 -29.09 -66.11
N VAL A 219 51.78 -28.48 -66.13
CA VAL A 219 51.25 -27.77 -64.98
C VAL A 219 50.92 -28.81 -63.91
N ARG A 220 51.76 -28.88 -62.88
CA ARG A 220 51.44 -29.55 -61.62
C ARG A 220 50.31 -28.76 -60.97
N GLN A 221 49.12 -29.36 -60.85
CA GLN A 221 48.00 -28.79 -60.09
C GLN A 221 48.47 -28.47 -58.67
N ILE A 222 48.61 -27.18 -58.37
CA ILE A 222 48.64 -26.71 -56.99
C ILE A 222 47.18 -26.50 -56.62
N ALA A 223 46.67 -27.38 -55.75
CA ALA A 223 45.34 -27.26 -55.18
C ALA A 223 45.15 -25.85 -54.60
N ALA A 224 44.10 -25.16 -55.06
CA ALA A 224 43.64 -23.92 -54.45
C ALA A 224 43.33 -24.21 -52.97
N LYS A 225 44.10 -23.59 -52.07
CA LYS A 225 43.69 -23.48 -50.68
C LYS A 225 42.41 -22.65 -50.66
N ARG A 226 41.31 -23.26 -50.21
CA ARG A 226 40.04 -22.59 -49.90
C ARG A 226 40.33 -21.32 -49.08
N PRO A 227 39.64 -20.20 -49.33
CA PRO A 227 39.66 -19.09 -48.39
C PRO A 227 39.06 -19.61 -47.07
N VAL A 228 39.78 -19.36 -45.98
CA VAL A 228 39.32 -19.61 -44.62
C VAL A 228 38.13 -18.67 -44.40
N ALA A 229 36.96 -19.27 -44.13
CA ALA A 229 35.79 -18.53 -43.71
C ALA A 229 36.13 -17.74 -42.45
N VAL A 230 35.98 -16.42 -42.52
CA VAL A 230 36.03 -15.54 -41.35
C VAL A 230 34.88 -15.97 -40.44
N SER A 231 35.25 -16.49 -39.27
CA SER A 231 34.33 -16.86 -38.20
C SER A 231 33.54 -15.63 -37.73
N LYS A 232 32.21 -15.73 -37.76
CA LYS A 232 31.31 -14.86 -37.00
C LYS A 232 31.71 -14.87 -35.51
N PRO A 233 31.68 -13.73 -34.79
CA PRO A 233 31.80 -13.76 -33.35
C PRO A 233 30.53 -14.38 -32.74
N ALA A 234 30.70 -15.51 -32.06
CA ALA A 234 29.65 -16.17 -31.32
C ALA A 234 29.38 -15.43 -30.01
N ILE A 235 28.21 -14.81 -29.90
CA ILE A 235 27.63 -14.37 -28.63
C ILE A 235 27.23 -15.63 -27.86
N LYS A 236 27.76 -15.79 -26.64
CA LYS A 236 27.39 -16.87 -25.71
C LYS A 236 25.95 -16.71 -25.25
N PRO A 237 25.09 -17.74 -25.30
CA PRO A 237 23.86 -17.77 -24.51
C PRO A 237 24.15 -18.18 -23.05
N PRO A 238 23.36 -17.73 -22.07
CA PRO A 238 23.55 -18.07 -20.67
C PRO A 238 23.11 -19.50 -20.36
N VAL A 239 23.81 -20.10 -19.38
CA VAL A 239 23.66 -21.47 -18.91
C VAL A 239 22.36 -21.62 -18.11
N ALA A 240 21.45 -22.49 -18.58
CA ALA A 240 20.37 -23.04 -17.78
C ALA A 240 20.86 -24.30 -17.05
N ARG A 241 20.63 -24.37 -15.73
CA ARG A 241 20.88 -25.56 -14.90
C ARG A 241 19.86 -26.66 -15.21
N PRO A 242 20.28 -27.93 -15.34
CA PRO A 242 19.36 -29.03 -15.58
C PRO A 242 18.76 -29.57 -14.28
N THR A 243 17.46 -29.86 -14.36
CA THR A 243 16.74 -30.78 -13.49
C THR A 243 17.14 -32.22 -13.82
N ALA A 244 17.34 -33.04 -12.79
CA ALA A 244 17.40 -34.50 -12.93
C ALA A 244 16.46 -35.13 -11.91
N ARG A 245 15.57 -36.01 -12.40
CA ARG A 245 14.61 -36.82 -11.66
C ARG A 245 14.91 -38.29 -11.94
N ALA A 246 15.00 -39.11 -10.88
CA ALA A 246 14.60 -40.53 -10.82
C ALA A 246 14.65 -40.93 -9.32
N ALA A 247 13.53 -41.18 -8.64
CA ALA A 247 12.77 -42.46 -8.55
C ALA A 247 13.53 -43.52 -7.72
N VAL A 248 12.99 -44.29 -6.77
CA VAL A 248 11.71 -44.48 -6.03
C VAL A 248 12.02 -45.49 -4.90
N ALA A 249 11.31 -45.44 -3.76
CA ALA A 249 10.68 -46.59 -3.06
C ALA A 249 10.43 -46.35 -1.56
N SER A 250 9.13 -46.30 -1.23
CA SER A 250 8.40 -46.83 -0.05
C SER A 250 9.10 -47.05 1.30
N VAL A 251 8.49 -46.56 2.39
CA VAL A 251 7.72 -47.37 3.37
C VAL A 251 6.65 -46.46 4.03
N ALA A 252 5.50 -47.05 4.36
CA ALA A 252 4.31 -46.47 4.99
C ALA A 252 4.35 -46.46 6.54
N ASN A 253 3.38 -45.75 7.12
CA ASN A 253 2.88 -45.78 8.52
C ASN A 253 3.84 -45.27 9.62
N ASP A 254 3.40 -44.58 10.68
CA ASP A 254 2.06 -44.29 11.18
C ASP A 254 2.10 -43.11 12.17
N ALA A 255 0.92 -42.51 12.35
CA ALA A 255 0.38 -42.00 13.61
C ALA A 255 0.95 -40.76 14.34
N SER A 256 0.03 -39.79 14.47
CA SER A 256 -0.31 -39.03 15.69
C SER A 256 0.44 -37.71 15.92
N ASN A 257 -0.18 -36.53 15.85
CA ASN A 257 -1.32 -35.98 16.63
C ASN A 257 -0.80 -34.68 17.30
N TRP A 258 -1.70 -33.83 17.84
CA TRP A 258 -1.52 -32.48 18.43
C TRP A 258 -1.83 -31.35 17.43
N ALA A 259 -3.10 -31.01 17.12
CA ALA A 259 -4.23 -30.54 17.95
C ALA A 259 -4.12 -29.05 18.38
N GLU A 260 -5.16 -28.32 17.97
CA GLU A 260 -5.68 -27.03 18.45
C GLU A 260 -5.30 -26.63 19.88
N PHE A 261 -4.96 -25.35 20.03
CA PHE A 261 -5.49 -24.43 21.05
C PHE A 261 -5.63 -23.04 20.43
#